data_AF-A0A526Q9W2-F1
#
_entry.id   AF-A0A526Q9W2-F1
#
_cell.length_a   1.000
_cell.length_b   1.000
_cell.length_c   1.000
_cell.angle_alpha   90.00
_cell.angle_beta   90.00
_cell.angle_gamma   90.00
#
_symmetry.space_group_name_H-M   'P 1'
#
loop_
_entity.id
_entity.type
_entity.pdbx_description
1 polymer ?
#
loop_
_entity_poly.entity_id
_entity_poly.type
_entity_poly.pdbx_seq_one_letter_code
_entity_poly.pdbx_strand_id
1 'polypeptide(L)' 'CTDRAREELLVEIGSAMICADLGIVPELEPRPDHASYVASWLKLLDGDHRAIFTAAAHAQRAVAYLHGFAAAVSDDG' A
#
# COMPACT_ATOMS: atom_id res chain seq x y z
N CYS A 1 -17.05 -8.44 -2.76
CA CYS A 1 -16.28 -8.30 -1.50
C CYS A 1 -15.52 -6.98 -1.58
N THR A 2 -16.11 -5.90 -1.06
CA THR A 2 -15.48 -4.56 -1.03
C THR A 2 -14.35 -4.46 -0.02
N ASP A 3 -14.33 -5.36 0.96
CA ASP A 3 -13.38 -5.30 2.07
C ASP A 3 -11.99 -5.76 1.64
N ARG A 4 -11.90 -6.84 0.86
CA ARG A 4 -10.66 -7.26 0.18
C ARG A 4 -10.07 -6.11 -0.66
N ALA A 5 -10.90 -5.39 -1.41
CA ALA A 5 -10.44 -4.29 -2.26
C ALA A 5 -9.89 -3.10 -1.42
N ARG A 6 -10.46 -2.83 -0.24
CA ARG A 6 -9.93 -1.83 0.69
C ARG A 6 -8.59 -2.25 1.30
N GLU A 7 -8.47 -3.51 1.68
CA GLU A 7 -7.23 -4.09 2.21
C GLU A 7 -6.11 -4.04 1.16
N GLU A 8 -6.40 -4.48 -0.07
CA GLU A 8 -5.46 -4.42 -1.19
C GLU A 8 -5.02 -2.99 -1.49
N LEU A 9 -5.95 -2.03 -1.53
CA LEU A 9 -5.61 -0.62 -1.77
C LEU A 9 -4.68 -0.05 -0.67
N LEU A 10 -4.93 -0.39 0.59
CA LEU A 10 -4.06 0.00 1.71
C LEU A 10 -2.67 -0.62 1.55
N VAL A 11 -2.61 -1.93 1.30
CA VAL A 11 -1.35 -2.68 1.16
C VAL A 11 -0.50 -2.13 0.03
N GLU A 12 -1.10 -1.83 -1.12
CA GLU A 12 -0.39 -1.33 -2.30
C GLU A 12 0.09 0.11 -2.14
N ILE A 13 -0.65 0.96 -1.41
CA ILE A 13 -0.16 2.30 -1.04
C ILE A 13 1.03 2.17 -0.06
N GLY A 14 0.93 1.28 0.93
CA GLY A 14 2.00 1.05 1.90
C GLY A 14 3.27 0.45 1.29
N SER A 15 3.11 -0.51 0.38
CA SER A 15 4.23 -1.11 -0.35
C SER A 15 4.95 -0.05 -1.19
N ALA A 16 4.21 0.81 -1.89
CA ALA A 16 4.77 1.90 -2.68
C ALA A 16 5.57 2.91 -1.84
N MET A 17 5.06 3.27 -0.65
CA MET A 17 5.79 4.15 0.28
C MET A 17 7.11 3.52 0.71
N ILE A 18 7.10 2.28 1.20
CA ILE A 18 8.31 1.57 1.65
C ILE A 18 9.31 1.38 0.51
N CYS A 19 8.85 1.02 -0.68
CA CYS A 19 9.71 0.88 -1.84
C CYS A 19 10.39 2.21 -2.18
N ALA A 20 9.65 3.33 -2.12
CA ALA A 20 10.23 4.65 -2.32
C ALA A 20 11.29 4.99 -1.26
N ASP A 21 11.01 4.70 0.01
CA ASP A 21 11.92 4.95 1.13
C ASP A 21 13.20 4.12 1.05
N LEU A 22 13.11 2.88 0.56
CA LEU A 22 14.25 1.96 0.38
C LEU A 22 14.97 2.11 -0.96
N GLY A 23 14.49 2.99 -1.86
CA GLY A 23 15.03 3.14 -3.21
C GLY A 23 14.80 1.93 -4.11
N ILE A 24 13.80 1.09 -3.80
CA ILE A 24 13.40 -0.05 -4.62
C ILE A 24 12.53 0.45 -5.78
N VAL A 25 13.05 0.32 -6.99
CA VAL A 25 12.28 0.60 -8.21
C VAL A 25 11.64 -0.71 -8.69
N PRO A 26 10.30 -0.78 -8.80
CA PRO A 26 9.64 -1.97 -9.32
C PRO A 26 10.08 -2.25 -10.75
N GLU A 27 10.30 -3.52 -11.10
CA GLU A 27 10.42 -3.92 -12.50
C GLU A 27 9.11 -3.57 -13.23
N LEU A 28 9.21 -2.84 -14.33
CA LEU A 28 8.08 -2.34 -15.12
C LEU A 28 7.40 -3.43 -15.97
N GLU A 29 7.80 -4.69 -15.83
CA GLU A 29 7.28 -5.79 -16.63
C GLU A 29 5.85 -6.15 -16.18
N PRO A 30 4.83 -5.94 -17.03
CA PRO A 30 3.44 -6.20 -16.65
C PRO A 30 3.20 -7.70 -16.51
N ARG A 31 2.90 -8.17 -15.30
CA ARG A 31 2.45 -9.53 -15.08
C ARG A 31 0.97 -9.67 -15.48
N PRO A 32 0.57 -10.73 -16.22
CA PRO A 32 -0.77 -10.88 -16.79
C PRO A 32 -1.93 -10.87 -15.76
N ASP A 33 -1.63 -11.17 -14.51
CA ASP A 33 -2.55 -11.32 -13.37
C ASP A 33 -2.58 -10.11 -12.42
N HIS A 34 -1.66 -9.15 -12.59
CA HIS A 34 -1.55 -7.98 -11.73
C HIS A 34 -2.72 -6.99 -11.90
N ALA A 35 -3.40 -6.92 -13.03
CA ALA A 35 -4.48 -5.95 -13.22
C ALA A 35 -5.83 -6.36 -12.57
N SER A 36 -5.92 -7.57 -12.00
CA SER A 36 -7.20 -8.13 -11.53
C SER A 36 -7.85 -7.34 -10.37
N TYR A 37 -7.06 -6.62 -9.57
CA TYR A 37 -7.54 -5.74 -8.49
C TYR A 37 -7.96 -4.34 -8.97
N VAL A 38 -7.51 -3.88 -10.14
CA VAL A 38 -7.80 -2.52 -10.63
C VAL A 38 -9.31 -2.32 -10.82
N ALA A 39 -9.99 -3.33 -11.38
CA ALA A 39 -11.44 -3.29 -11.55
C ALA A 39 -12.21 -3.28 -10.22
N SER A 40 -11.67 -3.91 -9.16
CA SER A 40 -12.30 -3.91 -7.83
C SER A 40 -12.10 -2.56 -7.13
N TRP A 41 -10.94 -1.92 -7.30
CA TRP A 41 -10.67 -0.58 -6.80
C TRP A 41 -11.50 0.49 -7.49
N LEU A 42 -11.67 0.41 -8.82
CA LEU A 42 -12.53 1.35 -9.54
C LEU A 42 -13.97 1.32 -9.00
N LYS A 43 -14.53 0.13 -8.73
CA LYS A 43 -15.85 -0.02 -8.11
C LYS A 43 -15.90 0.52 -6.68
N LEU A 44 -14.84 0.28 -5.91
CA LEU A 44 -14.73 0.81 -4.55
C LEU A 44 -14.70 2.34 -4.55
N LEU A 45 -13.90 2.93 -5.44
CA LEU A 45 -13.71 4.37 -5.53
C LEU A 45 -14.94 5.07 -6.11
N ASP A 46 -15.67 4.44 -7.03
CA ASP A 46 -16.96 4.95 -7.54
C ASP A 46 -18.02 5.01 -6.42
N GLY A 47 -18.04 4.01 -5.52
CA GLY A 47 -18.94 3.98 -4.37
C GLY A 47 -18.51 4.84 -3.18
N ASP A 48 -17.20 5.11 -3.03
CA ASP A 48 -16.63 5.87 -1.93
C ASP A 48 -15.32 6.58 -2.35
N HIS A 49 -15.45 7.85 -2.73
CA HIS A 49 -14.31 8.68 -3.13
C HIS A 49 -13.32 8.93 -1.98
N ARG A 50 -13.73 8.72 -0.72
CA ARG A 50 -12.86 8.87 0.45
C ARG A 50 -12.03 7.62 0.73
N ALA A 51 -12.33 6.49 0.09
CA ALA A 51 -11.64 5.24 0.32
C ALA A 51 -10.12 5.36 0.10
N ILE A 52 -9.68 6.14 -0.89
CA ILE A 52 -8.25 6.38 -1.15
C ILE A 52 -7.56 7.13 -0.01
N PHE A 53 -8.21 8.15 0.55
CA PHE A 53 -7.65 8.93 1.67
C PHE A 53 -7.62 8.11 2.95
N THR A 54 -8.67 7.33 3.21
CA THR A 54 -8.70 6.39 4.34
C THR A 54 -7.58 5.36 4.20
N ALA A 55 -7.46 4.70 3.04
CA ALA A 55 -6.41 3.74 2.77
C ALA A 55 -5.01 4.36 2.97
N ALA A 56 -4.76 5.55 2.43
CA ALA A 56 -3.49 6.26 2.60
C ALA A 56 -3.19 6.60 4.07
N ALA A 57 -4.17 7.08 4.83
CA ALA A 57 -3.99 7.38 6.24
C ALA A 57 -3.70 6.13 7.10
N HIS A 58 -4.24 4.97 6.72
CA HIS A 58 -3.92 3.70 7.37
C HIS A 58 -2.55 3.17 6.94
N ALA A 59 -2.23 3.22 5.64
CA ALA A 59 -0.94 2.84 5.11
C ALA A 59 0.19 3.63 5.77
N GLN A 60 0.05 4.96 5.87
CA GLN A 60 1.06 5.82 6.49
C GLN A 60 1.30 5.47 7.98
N ARG A 61 0.26 5.07 8.72
CA ARG A 61 0.41 4.58 10.10
C ARG A 61 1.18 3.25 10.15
N ALA A 62 0.89 2.33 9.23
CA ALA A 62 1.60 1.05 9.14
C ALA A 62 3.07 1.22 8.76
N VAL A 63 3.37 2.08 7.78
CA VAL A 63 4.74 2.40 7.35
C VAL A 63 5.53 3.05 8.49
N ALA A 64 4.94 4.03 9.19
CA ALA A 64 5.58 4.67 10.33
C ALA A 64 5.93 3.67 11.45
N TYR A 65 5.03 2.70 11.71
CA TYR A 65 5.30 1.62 12.65
C TYR A 65 6.49 0.75 12.22
N LEU A 66 6.54 0.35 10.95
CA LEU A 66 7.63 -0.45 10.39
C LEU A 66 8.98 0.27 10.46
N HIS A 67 9.02 1.56 10.14
CA HIS A 67 10.23 2.37 10.27
C HIS A 67 10.69 2.52 11.72
N GLY A 68 9.75 2.73 12.65
CA GLY A 68 10.07 2.80 14.08
C GLY A 68 10.69 1.50 14.60
N PHE A 69 10.20 0.35 14.12
CA PHE A 69 10.77 -0.95 14.44
C PHE A 69 12.18 -1.14 13.83
N ALA A 70 12.37 -0.77 12.56
CA ALA A 70 13.67 -0.88 11.89
C ALA A 70 14.75 0.01 12.54
N ALA A 71 14.40 1.21 12.98
CA ALA A 71 15.30 2.11 13.69
C ALA A 71 15.74 1.53 15.05
N ALA A 72 14.81 0.95 15.82
CA ALA A 72 15.13 0.33 17.10
C ALA A 72 16.10 -0.85 16.96
N VAL A 73 15.98 -1.66 15.91
CA VAL A 73 16.91 -2.76 15.61
C VAL A 73 18.32 -2.26 15.28
N SER A 74 18.45 -1.04 14.76
CA SER A 74 19.74 -0.48 14.33
C SER A 74 20.57 0.11 15.47
N ASP A 75 19.94 0.43 16.61
CA ASP A 75 20.55 1.10 17.77
C ASP A 75 21.10 0.10 18.82
N ASP A 76 20.83 -1.20 18.67
CA ASP A 76 21.37 -2.28 19.52
C ASP A 76 22.81 -2.72 19.11
N GLY A 77 23.61 -1.81 18.53
CA GLY A 77 24.97 -2.04 18.04
C GLY A 77 26.08 -1.43 18.88
#